data_AF-A0A9D9XJD9-F1
#
_entry.id   AF-A0A9D9XJD9-F1
#
_cell.length_a   1.000
_cell.length_b   1.000
_cell.length_c   1.000
_cell.angle_alpha   90.00
_cell.angle_beta   90.00
_cell.angle_gamma   90.00
#
_symmetry.space_group_name_H-M   'P 1'
#
loop_
_entity.id
_entity.type
_entity.pdbx_description
1 polymer ?
#
loop_
_entity_poly.entity_id
_entity_poly.type
_entity_poly.pdbx_seq_one_letter_code
_entity_poly.pdbx_strand_id
1 'polypeptide(L)' 'MVENIKNIRIEDFNYDLPDERIAKFPLPERDSTRLLLYQRGEME' A
#
# COMPACT_ATOMS: atom_id res chain seq x y z
N MET A 1 -15.39 -18.18 14.23
CA MET A 1 -14.76 -17.16 13.36
C MET A 1 -14.21 -15.96 14.14
N VAL A 2 -13.86 -16.12 15.43
CA VAL A 2 -13.32 -15.03 16.28
C VAL A 2 -11.88 -15.32 16.74
N GLU A 3 -11.45 -16.59 16.76
CA GLU A 3 -10.05 -16.98 17.03
C GLU A 3 -9.03 -16.29 16.11
N ASN A 4 -9.30 -16.16 14.81
CA ASN A 4 -8.27 -15.76 13.83
C ASN A 4 -7.85 -14.29 13.92
N ILE A 5 -8.72 -13.40 14.41
CA ILE A 5 -8.39 -11.98 14.54
C ILE A 5 -7.32 -11.77 15.63
N LYS A 6 -7.30 -12.62 16.66
CA LYS A 6 -6.32 -12.54 17.76
C LYS A 6 -4.89 -12.88 17.31
N ASN A 7 -4.72 -13.54 16.16
CA ASN A 7 -3.42 -13.98 15.64
C ASN A 7 -2.91 -13.09 14.49
N ILE A 8 -3.63 -12.03 14.11
CA ILE A 8 -3.13 -11.07 13.12
C ILE A 8 -2.04 -10.26 13.81
N ARG A 9 -0.78 -10.54 13.51
CA ARG A 9 0.35 -9.76 14.00
C ARG A 9 0.57 -8.58 13.06
N ILE A 10 0.68 -7.38 13.61
CA ILE A 10 0.96 -6.17 12.82
C ILE A 10 2.30 -6.31 12.09
N GLU A 11 3.26 -6.99 12.70
CA GLU A 11 4.59 -7.25 12.15
C GLU A 11 4.56 -7.98 10.79
N ASP A 12 3.56 -8.84 10.55
CA ASP A 12 3.40 -9.57 9.29
C ASP A 12 3.03 -8.63 8.12
N PHE A 13 2.63 -7.40 8.40
CA PHE A 13 2.22 -6.37 7.44
C PHE A 13 3.17 -5.17 7.43
N ASN A 14 4.29 -5.24 8.15
CA ASN A 14 5.33 -4.22 8.07
C ASN A 14 6.09 -4.36 6.76
N TYR A 15 6.27 -3.24 6.07
CA TYR A 15 7.11 -3.12 4.89
C TYR A 15 7.88 -1.81 4.95
N ASP A 16 9.07 -1.79 4.35
CA ASP A 16 9.87 -0.58 4.26
C ASP A 16 9.17 0.44 3.36
N LEU A 17 8.73 1.54 3.95
CA LEU A 17 8.15 2.69 3.24
C LEU A 17 9.07 3.91 3.41
N PRO A 18 10.00 4.14 2.46
CA PRO A 18 10.84 5.33 2.48
C PRO A 18 10.01 6.62 2.42
N ASP A 19 10.42 7.64 3.18
CA ASP A 19 9.73 8.94 3.23
C ASP A 19 9.56 9.60 1.85
N GLU A 20 10.49 9.36 0.93
CA GLU A 20 10.44 9.84 -0.46
C GLU A 20 9.27 9.27 -1.27
N ARG A 21 8.72 8.11 -0.89
CA ARG A 21 7.55 7.51 -1.54
C ARG A 21 6.23 8.07 -1.01
N ILE A 22 6.27 8.85 0.07
CA ILE A 22 5.09 9.47 0.69
C ILE A 22 4.86 10.83 0.04
N ALA A 23 3.83 10.93 -0.80
CA ALA A 23 3.41 12.20 -1.39
C ALA A 23 2.89 13.14 -0.28
N LYS A 24 3.62 14.23 -0.01
CA LYS A 24 3.23 15.24 1.01
C LYS A 24 2.14 16.18 0.50
N PHE A 25 2.05 16.35 -0.82
CA PHE A 25 1.09 17.20 -1.52
C PHE A 25 0.67 16.50 -2.82
N PRO A 26 -0.53 16.80 -3.36
CA PRO A 26 -0.94 16.26 -4.66
C PRO A 26 -0.03 16.76 -5.79
N LEU A 27 0.01 16.02 -6.90
CA LEU A 27 0.69 16.49 -8.10
C LEU A 27 -0.04 17.71 -8.70
N PRO A 28 0.68 18.67 -9.30
CA PRO A 28 0.07 19.82 -9.98
C PRO A 28 -0.92 19.40 -11.08
N GLU A 29 -0.57 18.36 -11.84
CA GLU A 29 -1.45 17.71 -12.79
C GLU A 29 -1.95 16.40 -12.18
N ARG A 30 -3.21 16.41 -11.72
CA ARG A 30 -3.81 15.31 -10.96
C ARG A 30 -3.83 14.00 -11.75
N ASP A 31 -4.06 14.09 -13.05
CA ASP A 31 -4.26 12.92 -13.92
C ASP A 31 -2.92 12.26 -14.30
N SER A 32 -1.79 12.90 -13.98
CA SER A 32 -0.43 12.33 -14.12
C SER A 32 -0.02 11.44 -12.94
N THR A 33 -0.91 11.21 -11.98
CA THR A 33 -0.65 10.29 -10.86
C THR A 33 -0.56 8.84 -11.35
N ARG A 34 0.28 8.03 -10.70
CA ARG A 34 0.43 6.61 -11.03
C ARG A 34 -0.75 5.81 -10.46
N LEU A 35 -1.32 4.94 -11.27
CA LEU A 35 -2.31 3.95 -10.86
C LEU A 35 -1.60 2.60 -10.72
N LEU A 36 -1.71 1.97 -9.53
CA LEU A 36 -1.26 0.59 -9.33
C LEU A 36 -2.38 -0.36 -9.76
N LEU A 37 -2.10 -1.22 -10.74
CA LEU A 37 -3.02 -2.26 -11.17
C LEU A 37 -2.56 -3.60 -10.58
N TYR A 38 -3.39 -4.24 -9.76
CA TYR A 38 -3.09 -5.55 -9.20
C TYR A 38 -4.05 -6.61 -9.77
N GLN A 39 -3.50 -7.54 -10.55
CA GLN A 39 -4.25 -8.62 -11.20
C GLN A 39 -3.69 -9.98 -10.79
N ARG A 40 -4.45 -10.71 -9.97
CA ARG A 40 -4.20 -12.13 -9.62
C ARG A 40 -2.77 -12.46 -9.15
N GLY A 41 -2.09 -11.54 -8.47
CA GLY A 41 -0.72 -11.75 -8.00
C GLY A 41 0.34 -10.95 -8.77
N GLU A 42 -0.05 -10.36 -9.89
CA GLU A 42 0.81 -9.53 -10.72
C GLU A 42 0.47 -8.05 -10.50
N MET A 43 1.51 -7.23 -10.35
CA MET A 43 1.42 -5.77 -10.28
C MET A 43 1.84 -5.18 -11.62
N GLU A 44 1.02 -4.30 -12.20
CA GLU A 44 1.28 -3.52 -13.41
C GLU A 44 1.18 -2.01 -13.12
#